data_AF-A3DL00-F1
#
_entry.id   AF-A3DL00-F1
#
_cell.length_a   1.000
_cell.length_b   1.000
_cell.length_c   1.000
_cell.angle_alpha   90.00
_cell.angle_beta   90.00
_cell.angle_gamma   90.00
#
_symmetry.space_group_name_H-M   'P 1'
#
loop_
_entity.id
_entity.type
_entity.pdbx_description
1 polymer ?
#
loop_
_entity_poly.entity_id
_entity_poly.type
_entity_poly.pdbx_seq_one_letter_code
_entity_poly.pdbx_strand_id
1 'polypeptide(L)'
;MMMWSMKEKDFLPKRLRLSSRRDVERRLREIIWILKDKYKTIQYIGEKTLDPITLYSTQKYLESDKMGLVLKEVLFHGYDSPIIVIRGSMSRYYIIDGHHRARVMLWLRRRVKSLILNIPGYKPRVSIPIWEIELFNPLEKISSWLNTWRHMVNIIHFIEKKHGGIAYIWKDKLVIRELITTQKIVPPPSRKIVEEPILVYNYNKEYYVIDGHTRACTKLLRGEESILSVVFTLEKKIGLVDTAIRLGKQKFSGEICSPLNNAT
;
A
#
# COMPACT_ATOMS: atom_id res chain seq x y z
N MET A 1 23.80 7.11 -11.36
CA MET A 1 22.64 8.00 -11.60
C MET A 1 21.87 7.43 -12.79
N MET A 2 20.90 6.55 -12.57
CA MET A 2 20.18 5.89 -13.66
C MET A 2 18.97 6.74 -14.07
N MET A 3 19.06 7.32 -15.26
CA MET A 3 17.95 7.92 -15.99
C MET A 3 16.87 6.88 -16.20
N TRP A 4 15.70 7.09 -15.59
CA TRP A 4 14.49 6.36 -15.93
C TRP A 4 14.11 6.68 -17.38
N SER A 5 14.20 5.68 -18.26
CA SER A 5 13.64 5.76 -19.61
C SER A 5 12.11 5.91 -19.50
N MET A 6 11.63 7.15 -19.68
CA MET A 6 10.23 7.54 -19.83
C MET A 6 9.62 6.98 -21.14
N LYS A 7 9.57 5.66 -21.31
CA LYS A 7 8.92 5.02 -22.47
C LYS A 7 7.78 4.11 -22.03
N GLU A 8 6.67 4.77 -21.70
CA GLU A 8 5.25 4.37 -21.79
C GLU A 8 4.51 5.24 -20.77
N LYS A 9 4.04 6.42 -21.21
CA LYS A 9 3.00 7.13 -20.46
C LYS A 9 1.71 6.34 -20.65
N ASP A 10 1.57 5.23 -19.92
CA ASP A 10 0.27 4.62 -19.70
C ASP A 10 -0.62 5.71 -19.11
N PHE A 11 -1.59 6.16 -19.91
CA PHE A 11 -2.56 7.15 -19.48
C PHE A 11 -3.28 6.59 -18.26
N LEU A 12 -2.96 7.10 -17.07
CA LEU A 12 -3.65 6.68 -15.85
C LEU A 12 -5.08 7.22 -15.90
N PRO A 13 -6.10 6.37 -15.70
CA PRO A 13 -7.48 6.81 -15.49
C PRO A 13 -7.57 7.98 -14.51
N LYS A 14 -8.52 8.89 -14.73
CA LYS A 14 -8.69 10.12 -13.91
C LYS A 14 -8.76 9.82 -12.40
N ARG A 15 -9.39 8.70 -12.01
CA ARG A 15 -9.47 8.25 -10.61
C ARG A 15 -8.11 7.94 -9.98
N LEU A 16 -7.13 7.54 -10.80
CA LEU A 16 -5.76 7.25 -10.38
C LEU A 16 -4.88 8.51 -10.27
N ARG A 17 -5.33 9.70 -10.69
CA ARG A 17 -4.61 10.96 -10.48
C ARG A 17 -4.35 11.25 -9.00
N LEU A 18 -3.09 11.43 -8.62
CA LEU A 18 -2.72 11.84 -7.26
C LEU A 18 -2.89 13.35 -7.07
N SER A 19 -3.32 13.73 -5.86
CA SER A 19 -3.58 15.12 -5.52
C SER A 19 -2.29 15.78 -5.04
N SER A 20 -1.82 16.80 -5.76
CA SER A 20 -0.78 17.70 -5.24
C SER A 20 -1.29 18.49 -4.03
N ARG A 21 -0.40 19.14 -3.28
CA ARG A 21 -0.79 20.07 -2.21
C ARG A 21 -1.75 21.15 -2.72
N ARG A 22 -1.45 21.74 -3.89
CA ARG A 22 -2.30 22.76 -4.54
C ARG A 22 -3.68 22.23 -4.89
N ASP A 23 -3.79 20.98 -5.35
CA ASP A 23 -5.08 20.34 -5.61
C ASP A 23 -5.91 20.19 -4.33
N VAL A 24 -5.26 19.80 -3.22
CA VAL A 24 -5.92 19.66 -1.91
C VAL A 24 -6.40 21.01 -1.40
N GLU A 25 -5.58 22.06 -1.45
CA GLU A 25 -5.96 23.41 -1.02
C GLU A 25 -7.11 23.99 -1.85
N ARG A 26 -7.12 23.73 -3.16
CA ARG A 26 -8.24 24.10 -4.03
C ARG A 26 -9.52 23.36 -3.62
N ARG A 27 -9.43 22.06 -3.40
CA ARG A 27 -10.57 21.24 -2.97
C ARG A 27 -11.10 21.61 -1.59
N LEU A 28 -10.23 22.05 -0.68
CA LEU A 28 -10.66 22.59 0.63
C LEU A 28 -11.58 23.80 0.45
N ARG A 29 -11.23 24.74 -0.43
CA ARG A 29 -12.07 25.91 -0.74
C ARG A 29 -13.41 25.51 -1.34
N GLU A 30 -13.41 24.54 -2.27
CA GLU A 30 -14.64 23.99 -2.85
C GLU A 30 -15.53 23.35 -1.77
N ILE A 31 -14.97 22.57 -0.85
CA ILE A 31 -15.71 21.96 0.27
C ILE A 31 -16.32 23.02 1.18
N ILE A 32 -15.57 24.05 1.57
CA ILE A 32 -16.09 25.15 2.39
C ILE A 32 -17.28 25.81 1.68
N TRP A 33 -17.13 26.09 0.38
CA TRP A 33 -18.18 26.73 -0.41
C TRP A 33 -19.46 25.89 -0.48
N ILE A 34 -19.35 24.57 -0.67
CA ILE A 34 -20.51 23.65 -0.71
C ILE A 34 -21.21 23.58 0.65
N LEU A 35 -20.47 23.67 1.75
CA LEU A 35 -21.00 23.45 3.10
C LEU A 35 -21.55 24.71 3.76
N LYS A 36 -21.19 25.91 3.27
CA LYS A 36 -21.52 27.20 3.90
C LYS A 36 -23.03 27.42 4.11
N ASP A 37 -23.86 26.95 3.19
CA ASP A 37 -25.32 27.17 3.25
C ASP A 37 -26.00 26.21 4.23
N LYS A 38 -25.38 25.05 4.49
CA LYS A 38 -25.91 24.02 5.38
C LYS A 38 -25.46 24.19 6.83
N TYR A 39 -24.27 24.74 7.05
CA TYR A 39 -23.66 24.83 8.37
C TYR A 39 -23.38 26.29 8.73
N LYS A 40 -23.99 26.75 9.83
CA LYS A 40 -23.86 28.13 10.33
C LYS A 40 -22.43 28.49 10.75
N THR A 41 -21.63 27.51 11.15
CA THR A 41 -20.27 27.72 11.64
C THR A 41 -19.31 26.75 10.96
N ILE A 42 -18.39 27.31 10.17
CA ILE A 42 -17.27 26.60 9.56
C ILE A 42 -16.01 27.37 9.92
N GLN A 43 -15.11 26.74 10.68
CA GLN A 43 -13.84 27.35 11.06
C GLN A 43 -12.69 26.51 10.53
N TYR A 44 -11.78 27.12 9.77
CA TYR A 44 -10.51 26.46 9.44
C TYR A 44 -9.57 26.52 10.63
N ILE A 45 -9.25 25.35 11.20
CA ILE A 45 -8.36 25.22 12.37
C ILE A 45 -6.89 25.32 11.95
N GLY A 46 -6.58 25.07 10.68
CA GLY A 46 -5.21 25.01 10.17
C GLY A 46 -4.76 23.60 9.81
N GLU A 47 -3.46 23.47 9.51
CA GLU A 47 -2.81 22.21 9.23
C GLU A 47 -2.31 21.57 10.55
N LYS A 48 -2.63 20.30 10.78
CA LYS A 48 -2.15 19.52 11.94
C LYS A 48 -1.81 18.09 11.52
N THR A 49 -1.06 17.37 12.35
CA THR A 49 -0.82 15.94 12.17
C THR A 49 -1.75 15.13 13.06
N LEU A 50 -2.53 14.24 12.44
CA LEU A 50 -3.47 13.37 13.14
C LEU A 50 -2.94 11.95 13.17
N ASP A 51 -3.29 11.21 14.22
CA ASP A 51 -3.08 9.77 14.26
C ASP A 51 -4.14 9.11 13.36
N PRO A 52 -3.75 8.34 12.32
CA PRO A 52 -4.69 7.66 11.46
C PRO A 52 -5.69 6.77 12.20
N ILE A 53 -5.32 6.19 13.36
CA ILE A 53 -6.23 5.35 14.16
C ILE A 53 -7.36 6.16 14.85
N THR A 54 -7.41 7.47 14.66
CA THR A 54 -8.51 8.32 15.17
C THR A 54 -9.45 8.78 14.05
N LEU A 55 -9.15 8.42 12.80
CA LEU A 55 -9.85 8.93 11.64
C LEU A 55 -10.99 8.02 11.20
N TYR A 56 -12.09 8.65 10.81
CA TYR A 56 -13.26 8.00 10.24
C TYR A 56 -13.37 8.31 8.76
N SER A 57 -13.45 7.27 7.95
CA SER A 57 -13.79 7.34 6.54
C SER A 57 -15.24 7.75 6.34
N THR A 58 -15.45 8.67 5.40
CA THR A 58 -16.76 9.01 4.82
C THR A 58 -17.09 8.22 3.56
N GLN A 59 -16.22 7.27 3.18
CA GLN A 59 -16.39 6.34 2.07
C GLN A 59 -16.61 4.92 2.60
N LYS A 60 -17.36 4.10 1.85
CA LYS A 60 -17.63 2.70 2.22
C LYS A 60 -16.47 1.76 1.94
N TYR A 61 -15.68 2.05 0.91
CA TYR A 61 -14.59 1.21 0.42
C TYR A 61 -13.47 2.07 -0.17
N LEU A 62 -12.28 1.51 -0.27
CA LEU A 62 -11.14 2.08 -0.99
C LEU A 62 -10.81 1.25 -2.23
N GLU A 63 -10.62 1.91 -3.37
CA GLU A 63 -10.11 1.25 -4.57
C GLU A 63 -8.68 0.73 -4.36
N SER A 64 -8.46 -0.56 -4.58
CA SER A 64 -7.20 -1.27 -4.30
C SER A 64 -6.04 -0.86 -5.22
N ASP A 65 -6.31 -0.51 -6.48
CA ASP A 65 -5.31 0.01 -7.40
C ASP A 65 -4.84 1.42 -7.01
N LYS A 66 -5.76 2.29 -6.60
CA LYS A 66 -5.42 3.60 -6.04
C LYS A 66 -4.63 3.44 -4.76
N MET A 67 -5.00 2.48 -3.92
CA MET A 67 -4.27 2.14 -2.71
C MET A 67 -2.84 1.68 -3.03
N GLY A 68 -2.67 0.82 -4.03
CA GLY A 68 -1.36 0.36 -4.51
C GLY A 68 -0.50 1.51 -5.05
N LEU A 69 -1.10 2.41 -5.83
CA LEU A 69 -0.44 3.61 -6.33
C LEU A 69 0.03 4.52 -5.19
N VAL A 70 -0.85 4.82 -4.23
CA VAL A 70 -0.49 5.68 -3.09
C VAL A 70 0.61 5.02 -2.27
N LEU A 71 0.53 3.71 -2.00
CA LEU A 71 1.56 2.99 -1.26
C LEU A 71 2.93 3.09 -1.93
N LYS A 72 3.00 2.86 -3.25
CA LYS A 72 4.21 3.03 -4.05
C LYS A 72 4.80 4.42 -3.89
N GLU A 73 4.00 5.46 -4.15
CA GLU A 73 4.48 6.83 -4.20
C GLU A 73 4.90 7.33 -2.81
N VAL A 74 4.24 6.90 -1.73
CA VAL A 74 4.68 7.20 -0.37
C VAL A 74 6.00 6.50 -0.04
N LEU A 75 6.14 5.20 -0.33
CA LEU A 75 7.32 4.42 0.01
C LEU A 75 8.56 4.78 -0.82
N PHE A 76 8.38 5.11 -2.10
CA PHE A 76 9.48 5.22 -3.05
C PHE A 76 9.76 6.65 -3.51
N HIS A 77 8.76 7.54 -3.52
CA HIS A 77 8.89 8.90 -4.08
C HIS A 77 8.57 10.02 -3.09
N GLY A 78 8.29 9.69 -1.82
CA GLY A 78 8.07 10.70 -0.78
C GLY A 78 6.77 11.48 -0.92
N TYR A 79 5.74 10.91 -1.56
CA TYR A 79 4.43 11.56 -1.67
C TYR A 79 3.81 11.83 -0.29
N ASP A 80 3.58 13.11 0.05
CA ASP A 80 3.20 13.51 1.41
C ASP A 80 2.01 14.50 1.49
N SER A 81 1.24 14.62 0.41
CA SER A 81 0.15 15.59 0.28
C SER A 81 -0.91 15.44 1.38
N PRO A 82 -1.36 16.53 2.05
CA PRO A 82 -2.23 16.45 3.22
C PRO A 82 -3.63 15.96 2.89
N ILE A 83 -4.31 15.37 3.88
CA ILE A 83 -5.72 14.98 3.79
C ILE A 83 -6.62 16.16 4.20
N ILE A 84 -7.91 16.11 3.85
CA ILE A 84 -8.90 17.09 4.32
C ILE A 84 -9.79 16.40 5.35
N VAL A 85 -9.91 17.00 6.53
CA VAL A 85 -10.65 16.43 7.65
C VAL A 85 -11.64 17.45 8.20
N ILE A 86 -12.85 17.00 8.52
CA ILE A 86 -13.82 17.76 9.30
C ILE A 86 -13.84 17.20 10.72
N ARG A 87 -13.59 18.04 11.72
CA ARG A 87 -13.96 17.79 13.11
C ARG A 87 -15.45 18.05 13.26
N GLY A 88 -16.24 16.99 13.40
CA GLY A 88 -17.70 17.04 13.38
C GLY A 88 -18.35 16.69 14.72
N SER A 89 -19.53 16.08 14.66
CA SER A 89 -20.27 15.61 15.83
C SER A 89 -19.42 14.71 16.73
N MET A 90 -19.61 14.80 18.05
CA MET A 90 -18.85 14.04 19.05
C MET A 90 -17.32 14.25 18.96
N SER A 91 -16.87 15.40 18.44
CA SER A 91 -15.45 15.71 18.22
C SER A 91 -14.68 14.69 17.36
N ARG A 92 -15.37 13.90 16.52
CA ARG A 92 -14.73 12.93 15.62
C ARG A 92 -14.13 13.61 14.40
N TYR A 93 -13.05 13.02 13.89
CA TYR A 93 -12.34 13.46 12.69
C TYR A 93 -12.77 12.64 11.48
N TYR A 94 -13.53 13.26 10.59
CA TYR A 94 -14.06 12.64 9.37
C TYR A 94 -13.23 13.03 8.16
N ILE A 95 -12.67 12.05 7.47
CA ILE A 95 -11.88 12.28 6.24
C ILE A 95 -12.85 12.64 5.12
N ILE A 96 -12.66 13.80 4.48
CA ILE A 96 -13.45 14.24 3.32
C ILE A 96 -12.70 13.99 2.02
N ASP A 97 -11.37 14.10 2.05
CA ASP A 97 -10.49 13.73 0.96
C ASP A 97 -9.19 13.14 1.51
N GLY A 98 -8.66 12.15 0.80
CA GLY A 98 -7.39 11.50 1.13
C GLY A 98 -7.51 10.22 1.93
N HIS A 99 -8.61 9.48 1.81
CA HIS A 99 -8.84 8.22 2.53
C HIS A 99 -7.75 7.17 2.27
N HIS A 100 -7.31 6.99 1.02
CA HIS A 100 -6.17 6.11 0.68
C HIS A 100 -4.88 6.53 1.37
N ARG A 101 -4.59 7.85 1.44
CA ARG A 101 -3.40 8.38 2.13
C ARG A 101 -3.46 8.12 3.63
N ALA A 102 -4.62 8.33 4.24
CA ALA A 102 -4.84 8.01 5.65
C ALA A 102 -4.61 6.52 5.94
N ARG A 103 -5.15 5.62 5.09
CA ARG A 103 -4.95 4.16 5.23
C ARG A 103 -3.48 3.77 5.03
N VAL A 104 -2.76 4.37 4.07
CA VAL A 104 -1.32 4.09 3.89
C VAL A 104 -0.54 4.57 5.12
N MET A 105 -0.80 5.78 5.64
CA MET A 105 -0.10 6.26 6.84
C MET A 105 -0.36 5.39 8.07
N LEU A 106 -1.56 4.81 8.18
CA LEU A 106 -1.87 3.81 9.20
C LEU A 106 -0.98 2.57 9.06
N TRP A 107 -0.83 2.02 7.85
CA TRP A 107 0.10 0.91 7.58
C TRP A 107 1.56 1.25 7.86
N LEU A 108 1.97 2.49 7.65
CA LEU A 108 3.33 2.93 7.95
C LEU A 108 3.53 3.25 9.44
N ARG A 109 2.50 3.17 10.28
CA ARG A 109 2.49 3.66 11.68
C ARG A 109 2.97 5.12 11.79
N ARG A 110 2.56 5.96 10.83
CA ARG A 110 2.94 7.38 10.74
C ARG A 110 1.73 8.28 10.94
N ARG A 111 1.95 9.46 11.55
CA ARG A 111 0.93 10.51 11.60
C ARG A 111 0.68 11.08 10.20
N VAL A 112 -0.54 11.53 9.93
CA VAL A 112 -0.95 12.09 8.63
C VAL A 112 -1.17 13.60 8.71
N LYS A 113 -0.52 14.35 7.80
CA LYS A 113 -0.76 15.79 7.63
C LYS A 113 -2.20 16.03 7.19
N SER A 114 -2.89 16.94 7.85
CA SER A 114 -4.33 17.15 7.69
C SER A 114 -4.68 18.63 7.71
N LEU A 115 -5.47 19.09 6.74
CA LEU A 115 -6.14 20.39 6.76
C LEU A 115 -7.48 20.22 7.46
N ILE A 116 -7.69 20.92 8.58
CA ILE A 116 -8.83 20.64 9.48
C ILE A 116 -9.85 21.77 9.44
N LEU A 117 -11.10 21.41 9.17
CA LEU A 117 -12.27 22.26 9.38
C LEU A 117 -12.98 21.84 10.67
N ASN A 118 -13.29 22.78 11.55
CA ASN A 118 -14.26 22.60 12.62
C ASN A 118 -15.66 22.90 12.08
N ILE A 119 -16.54 21.91 12.10
CA ILE A 119 -17.95 22.10 11.74
C ILE A 119 -18.79 21.38 12.80
N PRO A 120 -19.14 22.06 13.90
CA PRO A 120 -19.99 21.48 14.93
C PRO A 120 -21.28 20.91 14.33
N GLY A 121 -21.60 19.66 14.68
CA GLY A 121 -22.79 18.97 14.15
C GLY A 121 -22.64 18.35 12.76
N TYR A 122 -21.47 18.44 12.11
CA TYR A 122 -21.22 17.66 10.89
C TYR A 122 -21.29 16.16 11.19
N LYS A 123 -22.20 15.46 10.50
CA LYS A 123 -22.38 14.02 10.56
C LYS A 123 -22.46 13.46 9.13
N PRO A 124 -21.46 12.69 8.67
CA PRO A 124 -21.51 12.10 7.33
C PRO A 124 -22.52 10.95 7.27
N ARG A 125 -22.97 10.63 6.04
CA ARG A 125 -23.85 9.46 5.81
C ARG A 125 -23.15 8.13 6.10
N VAL A 126 -21.84 8.08 5.88
CA VAL A 126 -20.98 6.92 6.14
C VAL A 126 -19.91 7.36 7.14
N SER A 127 -19.66 6.54 8.15
CA SER A 127 -18.66 6.80 9.19
C SER A 127 -18.05 5.47 9.62
N ILE A 128 -16.97 5.06 8.96
CA ILE A 128 -16.28 3.79 9.23
C ILE A 128 -14.87 4.12 9.74
N PRO A 129 -14.39 3.54 10.85
CA PRO A 129 -13.01 3.70 11.24
C PRO A 129 -12.04 3.34 10.10
N ILE A 130 -10.99 4.14 9.86
CA ILE A 130 -10.13 3.91 8.69
C ILE A 130 -9.40 2.56 8.73
N TRP A 131 -9.27 1.93 9.89
CA TRP A 131 -8.69 0.59 10.02
C TRP A 131 -9.64 -0.55 9.64
N GLU A 132 -10.95 -0.28 9.58
CA GLU A 132 -11.99 -1.26 9.26
C GLU A 132 -12.44 -1.20 7.80
N ILE A 133 -12.08 -0.14 7.06
CA ILE A 133 -12.54 0.05 5.67
C ILE A 133 -12.14 -1.10 4.75
N GLU A 134 -13.10 -1.54 3.94
CA GLU A 134 -12.89 -2.60 2.96
C GLU A 134 -12.16 -2.09 1.72
N LEU A 135 -11.42 -2.99 1.06
CA LEU A 135 -10.88 -2.75 -0.27
C LEU A 135 -11.82 -3.28 -1.35
N PHE A 136 -11.92 -2.53 -2.44
CA PHE A 136 -12.68 -2.91 -3.63
C PHE A 136 -11.73 -2.95 -4.84
N ASN A 137 -11.90 -3.95 -5.71
CA ASN A 137 -11.17 -4.08 -6.96
C ASN A 137 -12.01 -3.52 -8.13
N PRO A 138 -11.66 -2.36 -8.70
CA PRO A 138 -12.34 -1.86 -9.89
C PRO A 138 -12.18 -2.81 -11.08
N LEU A 139 -13.22 -2.90 -11.90
CA LEU A 139 -13.24 -3.74 -13.12
C LEU A 139 -12.39 -3.16 -14.26
N GLU A 140 -12.05 -1.87 -14.19
CA GLU A 140 -11.26 -1.19 -15.22
C GLU A 140 -9.87 -1.80 -15.36
N LYS A 141 -9.41 -1.96 -16.61
CA LYS A 141 -8.05 -2.40 -16.90
C LYS A 141 -7.05 -1.32 -16.49
N ILE A 142 -6.00 -1.75 -15.79
CA ILE A 142 -4.88 -0.91 -15.38
C ILE A 142 -3.57 -1.47 -15.95
N SER A 143 -2.53 -0.64 -15.99
CA SER A 143 -1.20 -1.05 -16.44
C SER A 143 -0.67 -2.27 -15.67
N SER A 144 0.19 -3.06 -16.32
CA SER A 144 0.78 -4.26 -15.71
C SER A 144 1.51 -3.95 -14.41
N TRP A 145 2.24 -2.82 -14.36
CA TRP A 145 2.98 -2.45 -13.17
C TRP A 145 2.06 -2.14 -11.99
N LEU A 146 0.92 -1.48 -12.24
CA LEU A 146 -0.03 -1.13 -11.19
C LEU A 146 -0.81 -2.37 -10.72
N ASN A 147 -0.99 -3.37 -11.58
CA ASN A 147 -1.54 -4.66 -11.18
C ASN A 147 -0.70 -5.33 -10.08
N THR A 148 0.63 -5.26 -10.18
CA THR A 148 1.53 -5.78 -9.14
C THR A 148 1.26 -5.10 -7.79
N TRP A 149 1.18 -3.77 -7.76
CA TRP A 149 0.88 -3.02 -6.54
C TRP A 149 -0.52 -3.27 -5.99
N ARG A 150 -1.52 -3.36 -6.86
CA ARG A 150 -2.89 -3.76 -6.50
C ARG A 150 -2.90 -5.13 -5.83
N HIS A 151 -2.16 -6.09 -6.40
CA HIS A 151 -2.08 -7.44 -5.88
C HIS A 151 -1.43 -7.47 -4.48
N MET A 152 -0.33 -6.76 -4.29
CA MET A 152 0.33 -6.67 -2.97
C MET A 152 -0.60 -6.12 -1.89
N VAL A 153 -1.28 -5.01 -2.19
CA VAL A 153 -2.26 -4.39 -1.28
C VAL A 153 -3.38 -5.36 -0.92
N ASN A 154 -3.89 -6.11 -1.90
CA ASN A 154 -4.93 -7.11 -1.65
C ASN A 154 -4.42 -8.28 -0.80
N ILE A 155 -3.18 -8.75 -1.01
CA ILE A 155 -2.56 -9.79 -0.17
C ILE A 155 -2.44 -9.30 1.28
N ILE A 156 -1.89 -8.10 1.48
CA ILE A 156 -1.73 -7.52 2.82
C ILE A 156 -3.10 -7.42 3.50
N HIS A 157 -4.09 -6.86 2.82
CA HIS A 157 -5.44 -6.71 3.36
C HIS A 157 -6.10 -8.05 3.67
N PHE A 158 -5.95 -9.05 2.80
CA PHE A 158 -6.43 -10.41 3.04
C PHE A 158 -5.80 -11.01 4.30
N ILE A 159 -4.49 -10.84 4.49
CA ILE A 159 -3.77 -11.35 5.66
C ILE A 159 -4.22 -10.62 6.93
N GLU A 160 -4.41 -9.29 6.89
CA GLU A 160 -5.01 -8.51 7.99
C GLU A 160 -6.39 -9.06 8.38
N LYS A 161 -7.29 -9.28 7.40
CA LYS A 161 -8.64 -9.79 7.65
C LYS A 161 -8.64 -11.20 8.22
N LYS A 162 -7.79 -12.07 7.67
CA LYS A 162 -7.71 -13.48 8.07
C LYS A 162 -7.11 -13.68 9.46
N HIS A 163 -6.10 -12.89 9.82
CA HIS A 163 -5.34 -13.06 11.06
C HIS A 163 -5.64 -12.00 12.12
N GLY A 164 -6.44 -10.97 11.78
CA GLY A 164 -6.70 -9.80 12.62
C GLY A 164 -5.49 -8.86 12.73
N GLY A 165 -5.73 -7.65 13.20
CA GLY A 165 -4.69 -6.63 13.38
C GLY A 165 -4.41 -5.80 12.12
N ILE A 166 -3.51 -4.84 12.27
CA ILE A 166 -3.14 -3.87 11.22
C ILE A 166 -1.70 -4.14 10.83
N ALA A 167 -1.44 -4.29 9.53
CA ALA A 167 -0.11 -4.51 9.02
C ALA A 167 0.77 -3.29 9.28
N TYR A 168 2.00 -3.53 9.74
CA TYR A 168 3.07 -2.55 9.67
C TYR A 168 3.86 -2.78 8.39
N ILE A 169 4.05 -1.75 7.57
CA ILE A 169 4.66 -1.84 6.24
C ILE A 169 5.85 -0.89 6.13
N TRP A 170 6.91 -1.34 5.46
CA TRP A 170 8.05 -0.51 5.09
C TRP A 170 8.67 -0.96 3.76
N LYS A 171 9.57 -0.13 3.25
CA LYS A 171 10.44 -0.42 2.10
C LYS A 171 11.78 -0.91 2.64
N ASP A 172 12.32 -1.93 2.01
CA ASP A 172 13.67 -2.42 2.32
C ASP A 172 14.39 -2.93 1.05
N LYS A 173 15.70 -3.13 1.15
CA LYS A 173 16.53 -3.80 0.14
C LYS A 173 17.17 -5.02 0.77
N LEU A 174 16.60 -6.19 0.51
CA LEU A 174 16.93 -7.44 1.20
C LEU A 174 17.92 -8.29 0.39
N VAL A 175 18.79 -9.02 1.08
CA VAL A 175 19.73 -9.97 0.46
C VAL A 175 18.95 -11.20 -0.03
N ILE A 176 19.01 -11.50 -1.34
CA ILE A 176 18.16 -12.53 -1.96
C ILE A 176 18.40 -13.91 -1.33
N ARG A 177 19.66 -14.25 -1.05
CA ARG A 177 20.06 -15.54 -0.48
C ARG A 177 19.60 -15.75 0.97
N GLU A 178 19.17 -14.71 1.66
CA GLU A 178 18.65 -14.79 3.03
C GLU A 178 17.12 -14.94 3.08
N LEU A 179 16.45 -14.68 1.96
CA LEU A 179 15.00 -14.78 1.85
C LEU A 179 14.54 -16.25 1.90
N ILE A 180 13.44 -16.48 2.60
CA ILE A 180 12.80 -17.80 2.75
C ILE A 180 11.64 -17.91 1.74
N THR A 181 11.61 -19.02 1.01
CA THR A 181 10.53 -19.33 0.08
C THR A 181 9.30 -19.81 0.86
N THR A 182 8.11 -19.42 0.38
CA THR A 182 6.82 -19.89 0.94
C THR A 182 6.09 -20.83 0.01
N GLN A 183 6.70 -21.15 -1.13
CA GLN A 183 6.20 -22.06 -2.15
C GLN A 183 7.38 -22.78 -2.81
N LYS A 184 7.10 -23.93 -3.44
CA LYS A 184 8.07 -24.58 -4.33
C LYS A 184 8.36 -23.65 -5.50
N ILE A 185 9.65 -23.44 -5.80
CA ILE A 185 10.05 -22.60 -6.92
C ILE A 185 9.83 -23.38 -8.22
N VAL A 186 9.04 -22.79 -9.11
CA VAL A 186 8.94 -23.24 -10.50
C VAL A 186 9.83 -22.31 -11.34
N PRO A 187 10.67 -22.86 -12.24
CA PRO A 187 11.56 -22.04 -13.07
C PRO A 187 10.76 -20.97 -13.82
N PRO A 188 11.27 -19.72 -13.88
CA PRO A 188 10.62 -18.67 -14.66
C PRO A 188 10.46 -19.13 -16.11
N PRO A 189 9.28 -19.02 -16.73
CA PRO A 189 9.27 -18.90 -18.19
C PRO A 189 10.13 -17.68 -18.55
N SER A 190 11.03 -17.83 -19.52
CA SER A 190 11.72 -16.66 -20.05
C SER A 190 10.65 -15.72 -20.59
N ARG A 191 10.49 -14.54 -19.99
CA ARG A 191 10.19 -13.25 -20.65
C ARG A 191 9.60 -12.23 -19.67
N LYS A 192 10.06 -10.99 -19.87
CA LYS A 192 9.81 -9.74 -19.16
C LYS A 192 10.45 -9.59 -17.78
N ILE A 193 11.33 -8.59 -17.72
CA ILE A 193 11.89 -8.04 -16.49
C ILE A 193 10.81 -7.18 -15.86
N VAL A 194 10.49 -7.48 -14.61
CA VAL A 194 9.54 -6.73 -13.79
C VAL A 194 10.40 -6.17 -12.64
N GLU A 195 10.66 -4.85 -12.67
CA GLU A 195 11.53 -4.14 -11.71
C GLU A 195 10.80 -3.81 -10.39
N GLU A 196 9.51 -4.06 -10.34
CA GLU A 196 8.66 -3.84 -9.18
C GLU A 196 9.16 -4.68 -7.99
N PRO A 197 9.09 -4.14 -6.77
CA PRO A 197 9.59 -4.81 -5.58
C PRO A 197 8.87 -6.14 -5.34
N ILE A 198 9.47 -7.05 -4.58
CA ILE A 198 8.78 -8.25 -4.10
C ILE A 198 7.99 -7.95 -2.82
N LEU A 199 7.02 -8.80 -2.49
CA LEU A 199 6.28 -8.69 -1.23
C LEU A 199 6.83 -9.70 -0.23
N VAL A 200 7.20 -9.21 0.96
CA VAL A 200 7.88 -10.02 1.98
C VAL A 200 7.17 -9.85 3.32
N TYR A 201 6.92 -10.98 3.98
CA TYR A 201 6.45 -11.00 5.36
C TYR A 201 7.63 -11.13 6.32
N ASN A 202 7.72 -10.25 7.31
CA ASN A 202 8.70 -10.35 8.38
C ASN A 202 8.07 -11.00 9.61
N TYR A 203 8.69 -12.07 10.10
CA TYR A 203 8.33 -12.70 11.37
C TYR A 203 9.58 -13.19 12.08
N ASN A 204 9.75 -12.80 13.35
CA ASN A 204 10.89 -13.18 14.17
C ASN A 204 12.26 -12.94 13.49
N LYS A 205 12.43 -11.76 12.87
CA LYS A 205 13.64 -11.35 12.12
C LYS A 205 13.94 -12.16 10.85
N GLU A 206 13.06 -13.08 10.46
CA GLU A 206 13.15 -13.82 9.21
C GLU A 206 12.23 -13.21 8.13
N TYR A 207 12.65 -13.31 6.87
CA TYR A 207 11.99 -12.68 5.73
C TYR A 207 11.43 -13.75 4.78
N TYR A 208 10.10 -13.84 4.72
CA TYR A 208 9.36 -14.84 3.96
C TYR A 208 8.78 -14.19 2.69
N VAL A 209 9.18 -14.65 1.50
CA VAL A 209 8.66 -14.10 0.24
C VAL A 209 7.23 -14.58 0.05
N ILE A 210 6.30 -13.63 -0.06
CA ILE A 210 4.86 -13.91 -0.24
C ILE A 210 4.48 -13.82 -1.70
N ASP A 211 5.02 -12.85 -2.42
CA ASP A 211 4.86 -12.70 -3.87
C ASP A 211 6.16 -12.24 -4.52
N GLY A 212 6.40 -12.70 -5.75
CA GLY A 212 7.57 -12.36 -6.55
C GLY A 212 8.75 -13.33 -6.46
N HIS A 213 8.53 -14.61 -6.15
CA HIS A 213 9.60 -15.63 -6.15
C HIS A 213 10.34 -15.71 -7.50
N THR A 214 9.61 -15.67 -8.61
CA THR A 214 10.18 -15.65 -9.97
C THR A 214 11.07 -14.43 -10.20
N ARG A 215 10.70 -13.26 -9.65
CA ARG A 215 11.50 -12.02 -9.73
C ARG A 215 12.77 -12.15 -8.91
N ALA A 216 12.69 -12.68 -7.68
CA ALA A 216 13.86 -12.95 -6.85
C ALA A 216 14.84 -13.92 -7.54
N CYS A 217 14.34 -15.02 -8.13
CA CYS A 217 15.19 -15.93 -8.89
C CYS A 217 15.81 -15.28 -10.13
N THR A 218 15.04 -14.51 -10.89
CA THR A 218 15.56 -13.80 -12.07
C THR A 218 16.70 -12.86 -11.70
N LYS A 219 16.56 -12.11 -10.60
CA LYS A 219 17.64 -11.23 -10.10
C LYS A 219 18.85 -12.02 -9.60
N LEU A 220 18.63 -13.11 -8.86
CA LEU A 220 19.71 -13.97 -8.37
C LEU A 220 20.54 -14.58 -9.52
N LEU A 221 19.88 -15.11 -10.55
CA LEU A 221 20.53 -15.71 -11.72
C LEU A 221 21.30 -14.69 -12.57
N ARG A 222 21.04 -13.40 -12.39
CA ARG A 222 21.79 -12.30 -13.02
C ARG A 222 22.98 -11.83 -12.20
N GLY A 223 23.23 -12.45 -11.05
CA GLY A 223 24.27 -12.04 -10.12
C GLY A 223 23.89 -10.84 -9.25
N GLU A 224 22.62 -10.43 -9.20
CA GLU A 224 22.19 -9.43 -8.21
C GLU A 224 22.14 -10.07 -6.82
N GLU A 225 22.74 -9.42 -5.82
CA GLU A 225 22.78 -9.93 -4.45
C GLU A 225 21.53 -9.57 -3.64
N SER A 226 20.83 -8.52 -4.06
CA SER A 226 19.76 -7.90 -3.27
C SER A 226 18.59 -7.45 -4.13
N ILE A 227 17.41 -7.33 -3.50
CA ILE A 227 16.16 -7.02 -4.17
C ILE A 227 15.34 -6.00 -3.38
N LEU A 228 14.78 -5.02 -4.09
CA LEU A 228 13.82 -4.08 -3.49
C LEU A 228 12.57 -4.82 -3.05
N SER A 229 12.13 -4.52 -1.84
CA SER A 229 11.05 -5.25 -1.19
C SER A 229 10.07 -4.28 -0.51
N VAL A 230 8.77 -4.59 -0.63
CA VAL A 230 7.75 -4.11 0.29
C VAL A 230 7.65 -5.16 1.39
N VAL A 231 8.05 -4.78 2.60
CA VAL A 231 8.06 -5.67 3.75
C VAL A 231 6.88 -5.31 4.64
N PHE A 232 6.21 -6.31 5.17
CA PHE A 232 5.16 -6.10 6.17
C PHE A 232 5.18 -7.14 7.28
N THR A 233 4.59 -6.79 8.43
CA THR A 233 4.40 -7.71 9.55
C THR A 233 3.07 -7.49 10.25
N LEU A 234 2.55 -8.53 10.89
CA LEU A 234 1.48 -8.45 11.89
C LEU A 234 1.99 -8.79 13.30
N GLU A 235 3.32 -8.87 13.48
CA GLU A 235 3.98 -9.25 14.75
C GLU A 235 3.48 -10.59 15.31
N LYS A 236 3.01 -11.48 14.43
CA LYS A 236 2.50 -12.81 14.80
C LYS A 236 2.80 -13.83 13.71
N LYS A 237 2.74 -15.11 14.06
CA LYS A 237 2.89 -16.19 13.08
C LYS A 237 1.65 -16.28 12.20
N ILE A 238 1.84 -16.41 10.89
CA ILE A 238 0.75 -16.63 9.92
C ILE A 238 0.95 -17.96 9.18
N GLY A 239 -0.11 -18.50 8.56
CA GLY A 239 -0.05 -19.83 7.93
C GLY A 239 0.99 -19.97 6.82
N LEU A 240 1.41 -18.87 6.18
CA LEU A 240 2.52 -18.89 5.19
C LEU A 240 3.87 -19.21 5.84
N VAL A 241 4.07 -18.82 7.10
CA VAL A 241 5.26 -19.20 7.89
C VAL A 241 5.26 -20.71 8.16
N ASP A 242 4.09 -21.30 8.48
CA ASP A 242 3.97 -22.75 8.66
C ASP A 242 4.25 -23.52 7.37
N THR A 243 3.80 -23.01 6.22
CA THR A 243 4.14 -23.59 4.92
C THR A 243 5.64 -23.53 4.66
N ALA A 244 6.30 -22.40 4.91
CA ALA A 244 7.76 -22.30 4.76
C ALA A 244 8.50 -23.27 5.70
N ILE A 245 8.05 -23.43 6.95
CA ILE A 245 8.63 -24.40 7.90
C ILE A 245 8.49 -25.83 7.37
N ARG A 246 7.32 -26.21 6.83
CA ARG A 246 7.11 -27.54 6.23
C ARG A 246 7.96 -27.79 4.99
N LEU A 247 8.33 -26.73 4.27
CA LEU A 247 9.27 -26.78 3.16
C LEU A 247 10.74 -26.76 3.61
N GLY A 248 11.02 -26.85 4.91
CA GLY A 248 12.38 -26.84 5.46
C GLY A 248 13.03 -25.46 5.50
N LYS A 249 12.25 -24.37 5.46
CA LYS A 249 12.72 -22.97 5.37
C LYS A 249 13.73 -22.78 4.22
N GLN A 250 13.42 -23.37 3.07
CA GLN A 250 14.26 -23.28 1.89
C GLN A 250 14.55 -21.81 1.53
N LYS A 251 15.83 -21.49 1.33
CA LYS A 251 16.30 -20.16 0.90
C LYS A 251 16.53 -20.12 -0.60
N PHE A 252 16.57 -18.94 -1.19
CA PHE A 252 16.90 -18.80 -2.61
C PHE A 252 18.37 -19.17 -2.87
N SER A 253 18.60 -20.05 -3.85
CA SER A 253 19.93 -20.44 -4.32
C SER A 253 19.92 -20.60 -5.85
N GLY A 254 21.10 -20.67 -6.45
CA GLY A 254 21.22 -20.93 -7.89
C GLY A 254 20.58 -22.26 -8.30
N GLU A 255 20.74 -23.31 -7.49
CA GLU A 255 20.16 -24.64 -7.72
C GLU A 255 18.63 -24.61 -7.76
N ILE A 256 18.00 -23.89 -6.84
CA ILE A 256 16.54 -23.86 -6.73
C ILE A 256 15.92 -22.92 -7.79
N CYS A 257 16.67 -21.91 -8.21
CA CYS A 257 16.22 -20.95 -9.21
C CYS A 257 16.48 -21.37 -10.67
N SER A 258 17.38 -22.32 -10.89
CA SER A 258 17.71 -22.79 -12.24
C SER A 258 16.62 -23.73 -12.76
N PRO A 259 16.29 -23.68 -14.06
CA PRO A 259 15.53 -24.76 -14.67
C PRO A 259 16.31 -26.06 -14.46
N LEU A 260 15.66 -27.07 -13.90
CA LEU A 260 16.21 -28.42 -13.84
C LEU A 260 16.67 -28.79 -15.26
N ASN A 261 17.98 -28.99 -15.44
CA ASN A 261 18.52 -29.77 -16.56
C ASN A 261 18.09 -31.23 -16.37
N ASN A 262 16.80 -31.52 -16.47
CA ASN A 262 16.28 -32.88 -16.44
C ASN A 262 15.34 -33.08 -17.63
N ALA A 263 15.95 -33.32 -18.79
CA ALA A 263 15.42 -34.14 -19.87
C ALA A 263 16.60 -34.55 -20.78
N THR A 264 17.45 -35.45 -20.27
CA THR A 264 18.02 -36.51 -21.11
C THR A 264 16.99 -37.60 -21.28
#